data_AF-A0A9N9NN81-F1
#
_entry.id   AF-A0A9N9NN81-F1
#
_cell.length_a   1.000
_cell.length_b   1.000
_cell.length_c   1.000
_cell.angle_alpha   90.00
_cell.angle_beta   90.00
_cell.angle_gamma   90.00
#
_symmetry.space_group_name_H-M   'P 1'
#
loop_
_entity.id
_entity.type
_entity.pdbx_description
1 polymer ?
#
loop_
_entity_poly.entity_id
_entity_poly.type
_entity_poly.pdbx_seq_one_letter_code
_entity_poly.pdbx_strand_id
1 'polypeptide(L)'
;KQNLEPKIWHDSFDRPEGRLNMYCQNEALAVPYVSPMLADSLGDLPPLYLVAGDGEILRDESIYLAHRCNEPTKYKGPHYNAGKFEKSPFQTPTNITFDLYEEMPHVFQLFDSHICSVMSVKRTIEFINRVVDTNEPLPPSSFNRINCKGEINPLNENDKKVLQWKNIGILPSFEHKVTEVTSNG
;
A
#
# COMPACT_ATOMS: atom_id res chain seq x y z
N LYS A 1 28.79 -1.94 27.37
CA LYS A 1 27.56 -2.72 27.67
C LYS A 1 26.69 -2.65 26.41
N GLN A 2 26.65 -3.71 25.60
CA GLN A 2 25.72 -3.77 24.47
C GLN A 2 24.33 -4.07 25.03
N ASN A 3 23.45 -3.07 25.04
CA ASN A 3 22.02 -3.33 25.17
C ASN A 3 21.57 -3.97 23.85
N LEU A 4 21.68 -5.29 23.76
CA LEU A 4 21.08 -6.07 22.67
C LEU A 4 19.59 -6.19 22.95
N GLU A 5 18.87 -5.08 22.86
CA GLU A 5 17.45 -5.20 22.59
C GLU A 5 17.26 -5.94 21.27
N PRO A 6 16.29 -6.86 21.16
CA PRO A 6 16.06 -7.57 19.92
C PRO A 6 15.75 -6.58 18.79
N LYS A 7 16.39 -6.77 17.64
CA LYS A 7 16.21 -5.95 16.45
C LYS A 7 14.76 -6.07 15.95
N ILE A 8 14.12 -4.93 15.65
CA ILE A 8 12.73 -4.89 15.16
C ILE A 8 12.62 -4.61 13.66
N TRP A 9 13.73 -4.68 12.93
CA TRP A 9 13.78 -4.42 11.50
C TRP A 9 14.65 -5.45 10.79
N HIS A 10 14.41 -5.64 9.49
CA HIS A 10 15.23 -6.50 8.64
C HIS A 10 16.60 -5.90 8.35
N ASP A 11 17.61 -6.73 8.10
CA ASP A 11 18.97 -6.28 7.75
C ASP A 11 18.99 -5.40 6.49
N SER A 12 17.99 -5.49 5.61
CA SER A 12 17.90 -4.63 4.42
C SER A 12 17.59 -3.16 4.71
N PHE A 13 17.26 -2.80 5.95
CA PHE A 13 17.18 -1.40 6.39
C PHE A 13 18.53 -0.85 6.87
N ASP A 14 19.52 -1.71 7.15
CA ASP A 14 20.87 -1.27 7.51
C ASP A 14 21.61 -0.82 6.24
N ARG A 15 21.59 0.49 5.99
CA ARG A 15 22.22 1.12 4.82
C ARG A 15 23.38 2.00 5.29
N PRO A 16 24.61 1.49 5.30
CA PRO A 16 25.76 2.31 5.69
C PRO A 16 25.98 3.49 4.73
N GLU A 17 25.44 3.41 3.51
CA GLU A 17 25.51 4.48 2.50
C GLU A 17 24.61 5.69 2.85
N GLY A 18 23.65 5.54 3.76
CA GLY A 18 22.83 6.64 4.26
C GLY A 18 21.37 6.30 4.55
N ARG A 19 20.58 7.34 4.79
CA ARG A 19 19.15 7.20 5.07
C ARG A 19 18.36 6.92 3.79
N LEU A 20 17.41 6.00 3.89
CA LEU A 20 16.50 5.60 2.82
C LEU A 20 15.35 6.59 2.62
N ASN A 21 14.91 7.23 3.70
CA ASN A 21 13.81 8.19 3.69
C ASN A 21 14.18 9.39 4.58
N MET A 22 13.68 10.58 4.23
CA MET A 22 13.89 11.80 5.01
C MET A 22 12.99 11.88 6.25
N TYR A 23 11.85 11.18 6.22
CA TYR A 23 10.83 11.21 7.28
C TYR A 23 11.32 10.63 8.61
N CYS A 24 12.06 9.51 8.59
CA CYS A 24 12.53 8.83 9.79
C CYS A 24 13.88 8.14 9.56
N GLN A 25 14.49 7.64 10.64
CA GLN A 25 15.65 6.76 10.54
C GLN A 25 15.25 5.41 9.93
N ASN A 26 16.20 4.68 9.34
CA ASN A 26 15.90 3.46 8.59
C ASN A 26 15.26 2.37 9.46
N GLU A 27 15.70 2.27 10.71
CA GLU A 27 15.20 1.33 11.70
C GLU A 27 13.71 1.56 12.01
N ALA A 28 13.26 2.82 11.92
CA ALA A 28 11.87 3.19 12.16
C ALA A 28 10.95 2.84 10.98
N LEU A 29 11.48 2.54 9.80
CA LEU A 29 10.66 2.11 8.65
C LEU A 29 9.97 0.76 8.89
N ALA A 30 10.49 -0.06 9.81
CA ALA A 30 9.85 -1.32 10.20
C ALA A 30 8.69 -1.13 11.19
N VAL A 31 8.51 0.08 11.77
CA VAL A 31 7.46 0.36 12.74
C VAL A 31 6.12 0.48 12.00
N PRO A 32 5.06 -0.25 12.40
CA PRO A 32 3.76 -0.22 11.72
C PRO A 32 3.11 1.18 11.62
N TYR A 33 3.37 2.07 12.58
CA TYR A 33 2.87 3.45 12.54
C TYR A 33 3.60 4.34 11.52
N VAL A 34 4.75 3.91 11.04
CA VAL A 34 5.50 4.56 9.94
C VAL A 34 5.15 3.89 8.62
N SER A 35 5.15 2.55 8.60
CA SER A 35 4.82 1.74 7.43
C SER A 35 3.64 0.82 7.76
N PRO A 36 2.38 1.25 7.56
CA PRO A 36 1.18 0.47 7.89
C PRO A 36 1.14 -0.91 7.21
N MET A 37 1.78 -1.04 6.05
CA MET A 37 2.00 -2.31 5.36
C MET A 37 2.80 -3.33 6.19
N LEU A 38 3.40 -2.96 7.31
CA LEU A 38 4.15 -3.86 8.20
C LEU A 38 3.41 -4.15 9.52
N ALA A 39 2.18 -3.66 9.68
CA ALA A 39 1.31 -4.07 10.80
C ALA A 39 1.14 -5.60 10.83
N ASP A 40 0.90 -6.18 12.00
CA ASP A 40 0.64 -7.63 12.14
C ASP A 40 -0.58 -8.06 11.33
N SER A 41 -1.67 -7.29 11.45
CA SER A 41 -2.91 -7.46 10.70
C SER A 41 -3.51 -6.11 10.31
N LEU A 42 -4.27 -6.11 9.21
CA LEU A 42 -5.08 -4.99 8.73
C LEU A 42 -6.58 -5.38 8.64
N GLY A 43 -6.98 -6.37 9.44
CA GLY A 43 -8.37 -6.75 9.65
C GLY A 43 -9.11 -5.81 10.60
N ASP A 44 -10.43 -5.94 10.63
CA ASP A 44 -11.39 -5.18 11.46
C ASP A 44 -11.27 -3.65 11.34
N LEU A 45 -10.69 -3.14 10.26
CA LEU A 45 -10.71 -1.71 9.99
C LEU A 45 -12.15 -1.30 9.63
N PRO A 46 -12.50 -0.01 9.81
CA PRO A 46 -13.70 0.55 9.21
C PRO A 46 -13.72 0.27 7.69
N PRO A 47 -14.90 0.28 7.05
CA PRO A 47 -14.99 0.17 5.59
C PRO A 47 -14.02 1.13 4.92
N LEU A 48 -13.21 0.64 3.98
CA LEU A 48 -12.21 1.46 3.31
C LEU A 48 -12.58 1.66 1.84
N TYR A 49 -12.44 2.90 1.39
CA TYR A 49 -12.37 3.24 -0.02
C TYR A 49 -10.94 3.63 -0.38
N LEU A 50 -10.32 2.81 -1.23
CA LEU A 50 -8.95 2.99 -1.68
C LEU A 50 -8.95 3.36 -3.18
N VAL A 51 -8.19 4.38 -3.54
CA VAL A 51 -8.09 4.86 -4.92
C VAL A 51 -6.63 4.96 -5.32
N ALA A 52 -6.30 4.45 -6.50
CA ALA A 52 -4.98 4.54 -7.10
C ALA A 52 -5.08 4.86 -8.59
N GLY A 53 -4.02 5.42 -9.16
CA GLY A 53 -3.81 5.52 -10.59
C GLY A 53 -2.89 4.39 -11.09
N ASP A 54 -3.13 3.87 -12.29
CA ASP A 54 -2.27 2.84 -12.87
C ASP A 54 -0.89 3.38 -13.28
N GLY A 55 -0.76 4.69 -13.43
CA GLY A 55 0.48 5.38 -13.82
C GLY A 55 1.38 5.79 -12.66
N GLU A 56 1.15 5.31 -11.43
CA GLU A 56 1.95 5.70 -10.26
C GLU A 56 2.81 4.57 -9.69
N ILE A 57 3.96 4.93 -9.10
CA ILE A 57 4.89 3.97 -8.48
C ILE A 57 4.30 3.28 -7.24
N LEU A 58 3.29 3.89 -6.62
CA LEU A 58 2.61 3.39 -5.43
C LEU A 58 1.47 2.41 -5.75
N ARG A 59 1.15 2.21 -7.04
CA ARG A 59 0.03 1.37 -7.51
C ARG A 59 0.02 0.00 -6.85
N ASP A 60 1.15 -0.68 -6.89
CA ASP A 60 1.30 -2.04 -6.40
C ASP A 60 1.07 -2.11 -4.88
N GLU A 61 1.51 -1.08 -4.13
CA GLU A 61 1.25 -0.99 -2.69
C GLU A 61 -0.24 -0.82 -2.41
N SER A 62 -0.95 0.03 -3.15
CA SER A 62 -2.40 0.22 -2.99
C SER A 62 -3.19 -1.06 -3.29
N ILE A 63 -2.84 -1.78 -4.36
CA ILE A 63 -3.45 -3.08 -4.70
C ILE A 63 -3.21 -4.09 -3.57
N TYR A 64 -1.95 -4.23 -3.14
CA TYR A 64 -1.60 -5.19 -2.09
C TYR A 64 -2.25 -4.84 -0.76
N LEU A 65 -2.34 -3.55 -0.40
CA LEU A 65 -3.00 -3.07 0.81
C LEU A 65 -4.49 -3.46 0.80
N ALA A 66 -5.18 -3.20 -0.31
CA ALA A 66 -6.59 -3.54 -0.48
C ALA A 66 -6.84 -5.04 -0.27
N HIS A 67 -6.05 -5.90 -0.92
CA HIS A 67 -6.16 -7.34 -0.77
C HIS A 67 -5.80 -7.81 0.64
N ARG A 68 -4.80 -7.21 1.26
CA ARG A 68 -4.39 -7.54 2.62
C ARG A 68 -5.43 -7.17 3.67
N CYS A 69 -6.09 -6.03 3.54
CA CYS A 69 -7.20 -5.68 4.42
C CYS A 69 -8.40 -6.62 4.23
N ASN A 70 -8.67 -7.05 2.99
CA ASN A 70 -9.81 -7.92 2.69
C ASN A 70 -9.56 -9.41 2.97
N GLU A 71 -8.32 -9.89 2.88
CA GLU A 71 -7.94 -11.29 3.17
C GLU A 71 -6.71 -11.32 4.12
N PRO A 72 -6.81 -10.83 5.37
CA PRO A 72 -5.66 -10.62 6.28
C PRO A 72 -4.92 -11.91 6.67
N THR A 73 -5.60 -13.06 6.59
CA THR A 73 -5.00 -14.38 6.87
C THR A 73 -4.20 -14.93 5.69
N LYS A 74 -4.47 -14.46 4.47
CA LYS A 74 -3.83 -14.92 3.22
C LYS A 74 -2.62 -14.06 2.85
N TYR A 75 -2.78 -12.74 2.89
CA TYR A 75 -1.71 -11.81 2.56
C TYR A 75 -1.09 -11.25 3.85
N LYS A 76 0.11 -11.73 4.19
CA LYS A 76 0.82 -11.35 5.41
C LYS A 76 2.08 -10.58 5.07
N GLY A 77 2.32 -9.51 5.83
CA GLY A 77 3.60 -8.82 5.82
C GLY A 77 4.68 -9.65 6.54
N PRO A 78 5.94 -9.24 6.41
CA PRO A 78 7.03 -9.80 7.19
C PRO A 78 6.81 -9.51 8.68
N HIS A 79 7.16 -10.46 9.54
CA HIS A 79 7.04 -10.29 10.98
C HIS A 79 8.33 -9.68 11.52
N TYR A 80 8.48 -8.36 11.41
CA TYR A 80 9.58 -7.64 12.07
C TYR A 80 9.32 -7.38 13.56
N ASN A 81 8.08 -7.62 14.00
CA ASN A 81 7.61 -7.50 15.38
C ASN A 81 8.19 -8.61 16.26
N ALA A 82 9.50 -8.61 16.53
CA ALA A 82 10.21 -9.55 17.41
C ALA A 82 9.73 -9.49 18.88
N GLY A 83 8.45 -9.79 19.13
CA GLY A 83 7.78 -9.69 20.43
C GLY A 83 7.56 -8.27 20.95
N LYS A 84 7.90 -7.22 20.20
CA LYS A 84 7.81 -5.81 20.65
C LYS A 84 6.45 -5.15 20.42
N PHE A 85 5.62 -5.72 19.55
CA PHE A 85 4.24 -5.28 19.33
C PHE A 85 3.30 -6.43 19.68
N GLU A 86 2.17 -6.10 20.29
CA GLU A 86 1.13 -7.09 20.57
C GLU A 86 0.60 -7.68 19.26
N LYS A 87 0.35 -9.00 19.26
CA LYS A 87 -0.35 -9.64 18.15
C LYS A 87 -1.74 -9.03 18.06
N SER A 88 -2.13 -8.65 16.87
CA SER A 88 -3.42 -7.99 16.69
C SER A 88 -4.55 -9.01 16.90
N PRO A 89 -5.52 -8.74 17.80
CA PRO A 89 -6.72 -9.55 17.87
C PRO A 89 -7.61 -9.34 16.63
N PHE A 90 -7.37 -8.28 15.87
CA PHE A 90 -8.12 -7.91 14.68
C PHE A 90 -7.66 -8.76 13.49
N GLN A 91 -8.52 -9.65 13.01
CA GLN A 91 -8.24 -10.61 11.94
C GLN A 91 -9.43 -10.76 10.97
N THR A 92 -10.55 -10.08 11.23
CA THR A 92 -11.74 -10.15 10.38
C THR A 92 -11.47 -9.40 9.08
N PRO A 93 -11.84 -9.96 7.91
CA PRO A 93 -11.85 -9.24 6.65
C PRO A 93 -12.47 -7.85 6.73
N THR A 94 -11.72 -6.83 6.35
CA THR A 94 -12.21 -5.47 6.17
C THR A 94 -13.03 -5.38 4.87
N ASN A 95 -14.14 -4.63 4.89
CA ASN A 95 -14.91 -4.32 3.67
C ASN A 95 -14.15 -3.28 2.83
N ILE A 96 -13.82 -3.63 1.59
CA ILE A 96 -12.95 -2.84 0.72
C ILE A 96 -13.68 -2.48 -0.56
N THR A 97 -13.73 -1.19 -0.88
CA THR A 97 -13.93 -0.72 -2.26
C THR A 97 -12.58 -0.22 -2.76
N PHE A 98 -12.02 -0.85 -3.79
CA PHE A 98 -10.77 -0.42 -4.40
C PHE A 98 -11.00 -0.04 -5.86
N ASP A 99 -10.60 1.18 -6.24
CA ASP A 99 -10.68 1.68 -7.61
C ASP A 99 -9.28 2.05 -8.14
N LEU A 100 -8.88 1.37 -9.20
CA LEU A 100 -7.68 1.63 -9.96
C LEU A 100 -8.03 2.36 -11.26
N TYR A 101 -7.67 3.63 -11.39
CA TYR A 101 -7.94 4.42 -12.58
C TYR A 101 -6.85 4.26 -13.64
N GLU A 102 -7.25 3.86 -14.84
CA GLU A 102 -6.31 3.67 -15.95
C GLU A 102 -5.65 4.99 -16.36
N GLU A 103 -4.36 4.92 -16.69
CA GLU A 103 -3.55 6.03 -17.19
C GLU A 103 -3.44 7.24 -16.24
N MET A 104 -3.96 7.13 -15.01
CA MET A 104 -3.94 8.24 -14.06
C MET A 104 -2.62 8.29 -13.28
N PRO A 105 -2.02 9.47 -13.11
CA PRO A 105 -0.84 9.66 -12.29
C PRO A 105 -1.19 9.76 -10.80
N HIS A 106 -0.15 9.92 -9.97
CA HIS A 106 -0.28 10.14 -8.53
C HIS A 106 -1.16 11.36 -8.22
N VAL A 107 -2.15 11.18 -7.34
CA VAL A 107 -3.12 12.21 -6.89
C VAL A 107 -3.79 12.95 -8.05
N PHE A 108 -4.21 12.21 -9.09
CA PHE A 108 -4.89 12.77 -10.26
C PHE A 108 -6.16 13.57 -9.93
N GLN A 109 -6.75 13.37 -8.74
CA GLN A 109 -7.90 14.12 -8.26
C GLN A 109 -7.67 15.64 -8.20
N LEU A 110 -6.40 16.10 -8.16
CA LEU A 110 -6.05 17.53 -8.22
C LEU A 110 -6.27 18.15 -9.61
N PHE A 111 -6.48 17.35 -10.65
CA PHE A 111 -6.79 17.84 -11.99
C PHE A 111 -8.31 18.04 -12.12
N ASP A 112 -8.84 19.12 -11.53
CA ASP A 112 -10.28 19.37 -11.35
C ASP A 112 -11.16 19.17 -12.60
N SER A 113 -10.63 19.42 -13.79
CA SER A 113 -11.37 19.31 -15.06
C SER A 113 -11.19 17.96 -15.78
N HIS A 114 -10.33 17.07 -15.29
CA HIS A 114 -10.12 15.77 -15.91
C HIS A 114 -11.27 14.82 -15.56
N ILE A 115 -11.78 14.08 -16.56
CA ILE A 115 -12.97 13.23 -16.40
C ILE A 115 -12.81 12.19 -15.28
N CYS A 116 -11.64 11.55 -15.18
CA CYS A 116 -11.35 10.59 -14.10
C CYS A 116 -11.38 11.23 -12.72
N SER A 117 -10.91 12.47 -12.58
CA SER A 117 -10.90 13.20 -11.31
C SER A 117 -12.33 13.47 -10.84
N VAL A 118 -13.19 13.94 -11.75
CA VAL A 118 -14.62 14.14 -11.47
C VAL A 118 -15.30 12.82 -11.09
N MET A 119 -14.99 11.72 -11.80
CA MET A 119 -15.54 10.39 -11.48
C MET A 119 -15.07 9.89 -10.11
N SER A 120 -13.78 10.03 -9.79
CA SER A 120 -13.20 9.64 -8.50
C SER A 120 -13.84 10.40 -7.35
N VAL A 121 -13.99 11.72 -7.47
CA VAL A 121 -14.64 12.54 -6.44
C VAL A 121 -16.10 12.14 -6.24
N LYS A 122 -16.85 11.92 -7.33
CA LYS A 122 -18.25 11.46 -7.24
C LYS A 122 -18.37 10.12 -6.50
N ARG A 123 -17.50 9.16 -6.81
CA ARG A 123 -17.49 7.85 -6.16
C ARG A 123 -17.05 7.93 -4.69
N THR A 124 -16.13 8.84 -4.35
CA THR A 124 -15.81 9.16 -2.95
C THR A 124 -17.04 9.67 -2.21
N ILE A 125 -17.81 10.60 -2.80
CA ILE A 125 -19.04 11.12 -2.19
C ILE A 125 -20.06 10.00 -1.99
N GLU A 126 -20.28 9.16 -3.00
CA GLU A 126 -21.18 8.00 -2.89
C GLU A 126 -20.77 7.04 -1.77
N PHE A 127 -19.48 6.74 -1.65
CA PHE A 127 -18.95 5.91 -0.58
C PHE A 127 -19.18 6.53 0.80
N ILE A 128 -18.86 7.82 0.96
CA ILE A 128 -19.06 8.54 2.23
C ILE A 128 -20.54 8.52 2.62
N ASN A 129 -21.43 8.89 1.70
CA ASN A 129 -22.87 8.88 1.95
C ASN A 129 -23.34 7.51 2.41
N ARG A 130 -22.86 6.43 1.78
CA ARG A 130 -23.23 5.06 2.15
C ARG A 130 -22.70 4.63 3.52
N VAL A 131 -21.47 5.00 3.88
CA VAL A 131 -20.90 4.62 5.18
C VAL A 131 -21.50 5.43 6.33
N VAL A 132 -21.90 6.68 6.07
CA VAL A 132 -22.52 7.56 7.06
C VAL A 132 -24.02 7.29 7.21
N ASP A 133 -24.71 7.00 6.11
CA ASP A 133 -26.12 6.62 6.12
C ASP A 133 -26.27 5.13 6.44
N THR A 134 -26.39 4.82 7.74
CA THR A 134 -26.43 3.44 8.26
C THR A 134 -27.73 2.68 7.97
N ASN A 135 -28.62 3.24 7.16
CA ASN A 135 -29.92 2.63 6.86
C ASN A 135 -29.82 1.46 5.87
N GLU A 136 -28.73 1.38 5.09
CA GLU A 136 -28.50 0.30 4.13
C GLU A 136 -27.24 -0.51 4.47
N PRO A 137 -27.25 -1.84 4.27
CA PRO A 137 -26.04 -2.63 4.41
C PRO A 137 -25.03 -2.25 3.33
N LEU A 138 -23.75 -2.30 3.70
CA LEU A 138 -22.66 -2.06 2.75
C LEU A 138 -22.64 -3.15 1.67
N PRO A 139 -22.33 -2.80 0.41
CA PRO A 139 -22.10 -3.79 -0.63
C PRO A 139 -20.90 -4.67 -0.27
N PRO A 140 -20.80 -5.86 -0.88
CA PRO A 140 -19.59 -6.68 -0.80
C PRO A 140 -18.34 -5.91 -1.27
N SER A 141 -17.17 -6.33 -0.80
CA SER A 141 -15.91 -5.77 -1.27
C SER A 141 -15.79 -5.84 -2.80
N SER A 142 -15.19 -4.82 -3.41
CA SER A 142 -15.00 -4.72 -4.85
C SER A 142 -13.60 -4.24 -5.21
N PHE A 143 -13.09 -4.73 -6.35
CA PHE A 143 -11.76 -4.42 -6.87
C PHE A 143 -11.90 -4.06 -8.35
N ASN A 144 -11.89 -2.77 -8.61
CA ASN A 144 -12.35 -2.18 -9.86
C ASN A 144 -11.18 -1.54 -10.60
N ARG A 145 -11.14 -1.76 -11.91
CA ARG A 145 -10.31 -1.02 -12.86
C ARG A 145 -11.22 -0.11 -13.67
N ILE A 146 -10.99 1.19 -13.64
CA ILE A 146 -11.87 2.21 -14.21
C ILE A 146 -11.13 2.93 -15.33
N ASN A 147 -11.68 2.87 -16.55
CA ASN A 147 -11.09 3.57 -17.69
C ASN A 147 -11.57 5.02 -17.80
N CYS A 148 -11.02 5.77 -18.76
CA CYS A 148 -11.35 7.18 -18.97
C CYS A 148 -12.81 7.43 -19.39
N LYS A 149 -13.55 6.39 -19.81
CA LYS A 149 -14.99 6.45 -20.12
C LYS A 149 -15.88 6.19 -18.90
N GLY A 150 -15.29 5.81 -17.76
CA GLY A 150 -16.01 5.44 -16.55
C GLY A 150 -16.52 3.99 -16.55
N GLU A 151 -16.07 3.16 -17.48
CA GLU A 151 -16.42 1.74 -17.49
C GLU A 151 -15.68 1.02 -16.37
N ILE A 152 -16.42 0.25 -15.57
CA ILE A 152 -15.89 -0.52 -14.45
C ILE A 152 -15.60 -1.94 -14.91
N ASN A 153 -14.34 -2.33 -14.82
CA ASN A 153 -13.83 -3.64 -15.19
C ASN A 153 -13.19 -4.32 -13.96
N PRO A 154 -13.03 -5.65 -13.95
CA PRO A 154 -12.21 -6.30 -12.93
C PRO A 154 -10.73 -5.95 -13.11
N LEU A 155 -9.94 -6.06 -12.03
CA LEU A 155 -8.48 -6.00 -12.11
C LEU A 155 -7.94 -7.03 -13.12
N ASN A 156 -6.98 -6.61 -13.94
CA ASN A 156 -6.40 -7.46 -14.96
C ASN A 156 -5.30 -8.37 -14.37
N GLU A 157 -4.73 -9.26 -15.20
CA GLU A 157 -3.70 -10.20 -14.75
C GLU A 157 -2.37 -9.52 -14.39
N ASN A 158 -2.08 -8.34 -14.96
CA ASN A 158 -0.89 -7.58 -14.60
C ASN A 158 -1.03 -6.98 -13.20
N ASP A 159 -2.19 -6.41 -12.87
CA ASP A 159 -2.51 -5.83 -11.57
C ASP A 159 -2.34 -6.87 -10.45
N LYS A 160 -2.74 -8.11 -10.71
CA LYS A 160 -2.68 -9.21 -9.74
C LYS A 160 -1.27 -9.78 -9.53
N LYS A 161 -0.26 -9.42 -10.34
CA LYS A 161 1.12 -9.94 -10.16
C LYS A 161 1.70 -9.59 -8.80
N VAL A 162 1.35 -8.42 -8.26
CA VAL A 162 1.82 -7.98 -6.93
C VAL A 162 1.42 -8.96 -5.83
N LEU A 163 0.30 -9.67 -5.99
CA LEU A 163 -0.20 -10.64 -5.00
C LEU A 163 0.67 -11.90 -4.89
N GLN A 164 1.62 -12.09 -5.81
CA GLN A 164 2.57 -13.20 -5.81
C GLN A 164 3.92 -12.84 -5.19
N TRP A 165 4.10 -11.58 -4.74
CA TRP A 165 5.35 -11.13 -4.14
C TRP A 165 5.64 -11.84 -2.82
N LYS A 166 6.88 -12.32 -2.68
CA LYS A 166 7.33 -13.07 -1.48
C LYS A 166 8.15 -12.23 -0.51
N ASN A 167 8.72 -11.13 -0.98
CA ASN A 167 9.67 -10.30 -0.24
C ASN A 167 9.07 -8.94 0.16
N ILE A 168 7.78 -8.92 0.52
CA ILE A 168 7.12 -7.70 1.00
C ILE A 168 7.88 -7.16 2.21
N GLY A 169 8.10 -5.84 2.26
CA GLY A 169 8.81 -5.15 3.34
C GLY A 169 10.34 -5.32 3.34
N ILE A 170 10.90 -6.15 2.45
CA ILE A 170 12.34 -6.33 2.31
C ILE A 170 12.85 -5.42 1.18
N LEU A 171 13.67 -4.44 1.54
CA LEU A 171 14.31 -3.58 0.55
C LEU A 171 15.34 -4.34 -0.32
N PRO A 172 15.39 -4.10 -1.64
CA PRO A 172 16.35 -4.74 -2.53
C PRO A 172 17.79 -4.31 -2.21
N SER A 173 18.77 -5.17 -2.47
CA SER A 173 20.19 -4.79 -2.44
C SER A 173 20.52 -3.95 -3.67
N PHE A 174 20.86 -2.68 -3.49
CA PHE A 174 21.40 -1.86 -4.57
C PHE A 174 22.91 -2.03 -4.62
N GLU A 175 23.42 -2.76 -5.61
CA GLU A 175 24.82 -2.59 -6.01
C GLU A 175 24.92 -1.28 -6.79
N HIS A 176 25.41 -0.22 -6.16
CA HIS A 176 25.86 0.94 -6.91
C HIS A 176 27.08 0.54 -7.73
N LYS A 177 26.88 0.19 -9.01
CA LYS A 177 27.99 0.23 -9.98
C LYS A 177 28.37 1.69 -10.15
N VAL A 178 29.36 2.14 -9.39
CA VAL A 178 30.07 3.38 -9.69
C VAL A 178 30.75 3.15 -11.04
N THR A 179 30.15 3.65 -12.12
CA THR A 179 30.89 3.82 -13.37
C THR A 179 31.91 4.92 -13.12
N GLU A 180 33.16 4.54 -12.86
CA GLU A 180 34.28 5.45 -12.96
C GLU A 180 34.28 6.04 -14.37
N VAL A 181 33.83 7.29 -14.49
CA VAL A 181 34.04 8.07 -15.70
C VAL A 181 35.51 8.44 -15.66
N THR A 182 36.35 7.63 -16.32
CA THR A 182 37.72 8.02 -16.61
C THR A 182 37.67 9.23 -17.54
N SER A 183 37.96 10.41 -16.99
CA SER A 183 38.23 11.59 -17.80
C SER A 183 39.54 11.34 -18.55
N ASN A 184 39.45 10.91 -19.81
CA ASN A 184 40.59 10.97 -20.72
C ASN A 184 40.84 12.45 -21.03
N GLY A 185 41.92 12.98 -20.44
CA GLY A 185 42.49 14.29 -20.79
C GLY A 185 43.20 14.27 -22.14
#